data_AF-A0A924IIR8-F1
#
_entry.id   AF-A0A924IIR8-F1
#
_cell.length_a   1.000
_cell.length_b   1.000
_cell.length_c   1.000
_cell.angle_alpha   90.00
_cell.angle_beta   90.00
_cell.angle_gamma   90.00
#
_symmetry.space_group_name_H-M   'P 1'
#
loop_
_entity.id
_entity.type
_entity.pdbx_description
1 polymer ?
#
loop_
_entity_poly.entity_id
_entity_poly.type
_entity_poly.pdbx_seq_one_letter_code
_entity_poly.pdbx_strand_id
1 'polypeptide(L)'
;MKKVIVLVGLLSAFTIKAETYQKMPVLGLVPVENMYASFEIQTSKYEKVILDCQSFVNGMTFYNDKKVVHEIKMINYEDCSNVYDFISQSNQDKKPVCMEIGLKDSTLNLSNDEASACQ
;
A
#
# COMPACT_ATOMS: atom_id res chain seq x y z
N MET A 1 -33.62 -15.49 -53.80
CA MET A 1 -33.65 -14.52 -52.69
C MET A 1 -32.67 -14.97 -51.61
N LYS A 2 -31.47 -14.36 -51.55
CA LYS A 2 -30.44 -14.71 -50.54
C LYS A 2 -30.71 -13.92 -49.26
N LYS A 3 -30.96 -14.63 -48.15
CA LYS A 3 -31.10 -14.02 -46.81
C LYS A 3 -29.70 -13.70 -46.29
N VAL A 4 -29.37 -12.42 -46.17
CA VAL A 4 -28.16 -11.96 -45.47
C VAL A 4 -28.49 -11.91 -43.99
N ILE A 5 -27.90 -12.80 -43.20
CA ILE A 5 -27.99 -12.77 -41.73
C ILE A 5 -26.84 -11.87 -41.26
N VAL A 6 -27.18 -10.66 -40.81
CA VAL A 6 -26.22 -9.74 -40.20
C VAL A 6 -26.10 -10.12 -38.73
N LEU A 7 -25.00 -10.80 -38.36
CA LEU A 7 -24.61 -10.95 -36.96
C LEU A 7 -24.03 -9.62 -36.48
N VAL A 8 -24.84 -8.84 -35.76
CA VAL A 8 -24.36 -7.72 -34.95
C VAL A 8 -23.75 -8.33 -33.69
N GLY A 9 -22.44 -8.59 -33.74
CA GLY A 9 -21.67 -9.02 -32.59
C GLY A 9 -21.65 -7.91 -31.54
N LEU A 10 -22.36 -8.15 -30.43
CA LEU A 10 -22.39 -7.27 -29.27
C LEU A 10 -21.01 -7.33 -28.57
N LEU A 11 -20.11 -6.42 -28.95
CA LEU A 11 -18.86 -6.18 -28.22
C LEU A 11 -19.22 -5.57 -26.86
N SER A 12 -19.46 -6.44 -25.87
CA SER A 12 -19.50 -6.04 -24.48
C SER A 12 -18.10 -5.58 -24.10
N ALA A 13 -17.91 -4.26 -24.11
CA ALA A 13 -16.70 -3.64 -23.59
C ALA A 13 -16.60 -3.96 -22.09
N PHE A 14 -15.75 -4.93 -21.76
CA PHE A 14 -15.31 -5.13 -20.38
C PHE A 14 -14.58 -3.86 -19.96
N THR A 15 -15.28 -2.99 -19.24
CA THR A 15 -14.66 -1.84 -18.59
C THR A 15 -13.88 -2.37 -17.39
N ILE A 16 -12.60 -2.63 -17.59
CA ILE A 16 -11.67 -2.92 -16.50
C ILE A 16 -11.58 -1.61 -15.69
N LYS A 17 -12.28 -1.54 -14.55
CA LYS A 17 -12.06 -0.47 -13.58
C LYS A 17 -10.66 -0.65 -13.03
N ALA A 18 -9.75 0.24 -13.40
CA ALA A 18 -8.44 0.29 -12.78
C ALA A 18 -8.63 0.58 -11.28
N GLU A 19 -8.08 -0.28 -10.43
CA GLU A 19 -8.04 -0.03 -8.99
C GLU A 19 -7.29 1.27 -8.72
N THR A 20 -7.85 2.12 -7.86
CA THR A 20 -7.24 3.39 -7.47
C THR A 20 -6.45 3.28 -6.17
N TYR A 21 -6.69 2.23 -5.39
CA TYR A 21 -6.09 1.98 -4.10
C TYR A 21 -5.66 0.52 -3.99
N GLN A 22 -4.62 0.28 -3.22
CA GLN A 22 -4.14 -1.04 -2.86
C GLN A 22 -4.16 -1.17 -1.34
N LYS A 23 -4.95 -2.13 -0.84
CA LYS A 23 -4.98 -2.51 0.57
C LYS A 23 -4.04 -3.65 0.85
N MET A 24 -3.39 -3.64 2.02
CA MET A 24 -2.57 -4.74 2.49
C MET A 24 -2.48 -4.78 4.02
N PRO A 25 -2.53 -5.98 4.63
CA PRO A 25 -2.27 -6.13 6.04
C PRO A 25 -0.81 -5.79 6.35
N VAL A 26 -0.61 -5.10 7.47
CA VAL A 26 0.70 -4.92 8.10
C VAL A 26 0.93 -6.08 9.06
N LEU A 27 2.05 -6.78 8.86
CA LEU A 27 2.44 -7.98 9.59
C LEU A 27 3.36 -7.65 10.77
N GLY A 28 4.03 -6.50 10.72
CA GLY A 28 4.99 -6.11 11.75
C GLY A 28 5.66 -4.77 11.45
N LEU A 29 6.36 -4.28 12.46
CA LEU A 29 7.16 -3.06 12.40
C LEU A 29 8.48 -3.35 13.10
N VAL A 30 9.60 -3.22 12.39
CA VAL A 30 10.94 -3.44 12.96
C VAL A 30 11.85 -2.24 12.69
N PRO A 31 12.73 -1.87 13.63
CA PRO A 31 13.70 -0.81 13.38
C PRO A 31 14.68 -1.24 12.29
N VAL A 32 15.08 -0.29 11.44
CA VAL A 32 16.15 -0.52 10.47
C VAL A 32 17.50 -0.36 11.18
N GLU A 33 18.36 -1.37 11.06
CA GLU A 33 19.69 -1.31 11.66
C GLU A 33 20.50 -0.13 11.13
N ASN A 34 21.17 0.58 12.05
CA ASN A 34 22.03 1.73 11.76
C ASN A 34 21.31 2.95 11.11
N MET A 35 19.98 3.02 11.16
CA MET A 35 19.20 4.18 10.73
C MET A 35 18.29 4.67 11.86
N TYR A 36 18.48 5.90 12.33
CA TYR A 36 17.63 6.50 13.37
C TYR A 36 16.28 6.90 12.79
N ALA A 37 15.19 6.58 13.50
CA ALA A 37 13.82 6.88 13.10
C ALA A 37 13.46 6.38 11.68
N SER A 38 14.04 5.24 11.29
CA SER A 38 13.64 4.49 10.09
C SER A 38 13.17 3.10 10.48
N PHE A 39 12.04 2.68 9.91
CA PHE A 39 11.36 1.44 10.27
C PHE A 39 10.98 0.66 9.03
N GLU A 40 11.13 -0.65 9.10
CA GLU A 40 10.59 -1.55 8.10
C GLU A 40 9.18 -1.97 8.49
N ILE A 41 8.22 -1.60 7.66
CA ILE A 41 6.83 -2.06 7.73
C ILE A 41 6.75 -3.36 6.93
N GLN A 42 6.51 -4.46 7.63
CA GLN A 42 6.33 -5.77 7.00
C GLN A 42 4.90 -5.87 6.47
N THR A 43 4.72 -6.23 5.20
CA THR A 43 3.40 -6.33 4.55
C THR A 43 3.28 -7.63 3.77
N SER A 44 2.07 -7.99 3.34
CA SER A 44 1.87 -9.17 2.48
C SER A 44 2.12 -8.94 0.98
N LYS A 45 2.16 -7.67 0.52
CA LYS A 45 2.22 -7.33 -0.92
C LYS A 45 3.59 -6.82 -1.38
N TYR A 46 4.39 -6.25 -0.49
CA TYR A 46 5.74 -5.79 -0.80
C TYR A 46 6.76 -6.57 0.02
N GLU A 47 7.89 -6.90 -0.61
CA GLU A 47 9.03 -7.54 0.04
C GLU A 47 9.53 -6.70 1.21
N LYS A 48 9.51 -5.37 1.03
CA LYS A 48 10.00 -4.42 2.02
C LYS A 48 9.34 -3.06 1.83
N VAL A 49 8.95 -2.44 2.93
CA VAL A 49 8.49 -1.04 2.96
C VAL A 49 9.29 -0.32 4.03
N ILE A 50 10.06 0.71 3.64
CA ILE A 50 10.83 1.54 4.57
C ILE A 50 10.08 2.84 4.82
N LEU A 51 9.71 3.06 6.07
CA LEU A 51 9.25 4.34 6.60
C LEU A 51 10.47 5.11 7.11
N ASP A 52 10.81 6.21 6.45
CA ASP A 52 11.91 7.09 6.85
C ASP A 52 11.35 8.44 7.31
N CYS A 53 11.50 8.72 8.61
CA CYS A 53 11.02 9.95 9.24
C CYS A 53 12.12 10.98 9.53
N GLN A 54 13.38 10.74 9.12
CA GLN A 54 14.50 11.64 9.42
C GLN A 54 15.31 12.12 8.23
N SER A 55 15.26 11.43 7.10
CA SER A 55 15.99 11.86 5.92
C SER A 55 15.52 13.21 5.37
N PHE A 56 16.34 13.82 4.51
CA PHE A 56 15.96 15.02 3.74
C PHE A 56 14.66 14.83 2.94
N VAL A 57 14.34 13.58 2.59
CA VAL A 57 13.06 13.17 2.01
C VAL A 57 12.40 12.19 2.97
N ASN A 58 11.50 12.68 3.82
CA ASN A 58 10.62 11.82 4.61
C ASN A 58 9.69 11.07 3.66
N GLY A 59 9.53 9.77 3.87
CA GLY A 59 8.83 8.97 2.88
C GLY A 59 8.64 7.51 3.24
N MET A 60 7.77 6.87 2.47
CA MET A 60 7.63 5.43 2.39
C MET A 60 8.23 4.93 1.08
N THR A 61 9.26 4.09 1.18
CA THR A 61 9.88 3.45 0.03
C THR A 61 9.43 2.00 -0.06
N PHE A 62 8.77 1.65 -1.16
CA PHE A 62 8.24 0.32 -1.42
C PHE A 62 9.20 -0.43 -2.34
N TYR A 63 9.59 -1.64 -1.95
CA TYR A 63 10.47 -2.51 -2.72
C TYR A 63 9.70 -3.72 -3.21
N ASN A 64 9.97 -4.13 -4.45
CA ASN A 64 9.46 -5.38 -4.99
C ASN A 64 10.27 -6.60 -4.49
N ASP A 65 9.82 -7.78 -4.89
CA ASP A 65 10.46 -9.09 -4.67
C ASP A 65 11.95 -9.15 -5.05
N LYS A 66 12.39 -8.32 -6.00
CA LYS A 66 13.78 -8.21 -6.44
C LYS A 66 14.60 -7.19 -5.65
N LYS A 67 14.04 -6.64 -4.56
CA LYS A 67 14.64 -5.57 -3.73
C LYS A 67 14.92 -4.29 -4.52
N VAL A 68 14.21 -4.07 -5.62
CA VAL A 68 14.27 -2.85 -6.41
C VAL A 68 13.18 -1.89 -5.93
N VAL A 69 13.52 -0.61 -5.82
CA VAL A 69 12.55 0.45 -5.51
C VAL A 69 11.43 0.41 -6.56
N HIS A 70 10.23 0.11 -6.10
CA HIS A 70 9.02 0.09 -6.90
C HIS A 70 8.34 1.45 -6.87
N GLU A 71 8.23 2.06 -5.68
CA GLU A 71 7.56 3.33 -5.47
C GLU A 71 8.18 4.08 -4.29
N ILE A 72 8.17 5.41 -4.33
CA ILE A 72 8.47 6.28 -3.20
C ILE A 72 7.27 7.22 -3.00
N LYS A 73 6.63 7.13 -1.84
CA LYS A 73 5.63 8.11 -1.41
C LYS A 73 6.27 9.08 -0.44
N MET A 74 6.37 10.34 -0.85
CA MET A 74 6.80 11.41 0.05
C MET A 74 5.68 11.73 1.03
N ILE A 75 6.00 11.74 2.32
CA ILE A 75 5.09 12.13 3.39
C ILE A 75 5.78 13.16 4.26
N ASN A 76 5.02 14.05 4.91
CA ASN A 76 5.64 15.00 5.84
C ASN A 76 6.04 14.28 7.15
N TYR A 77 6.78 14.98 8.01
CA TYR A 77 7.22 14.41 9.28
C TYR A 77 6.06 14.00 10.21
N GLU A 78 5.00 14.81 10.26
CA GLU A 78 3.82 14.55 11.11
C GLU A 78 3.11 13.28 10.68
N ASP A 79 2.85 13.12 9.38
CA ASP A 79 2.28 11.91 8.79
C ASP A 79 3.16 10.69 9.05
N CYS A 80 4.49 10.85 8.96
CA CYS A 80 5.44 9.77 9.25
C CYS A 80 5.37 9.33 10.71
N SER A 81 5.34 10.27 11.65
CA SER A 81 5.16 10.00 13.08
C SER A 81 3.81 9.31 13.34
N ASN A 82 2.74 9.82 12.73
CA ASN A 82 1.40 9.26 12.88
C ASN A 82 1.32 7.81 12.39
N VAL A 83 1.98 7.49 11.27
CA VAL A 83 2.08 6.11 10.75
C VAL A 83 2.81 5.22 11.74
N TYR A 84 3.97 5.67 12.24
CA TYR A 84 4.73 4.92 13.23
C TYR A 84 3.92 4.68 14.51
N ASP A 85 3.32 5.74 15.06
CA ASP A 85 2.57 5.68 16.32
C ASP A 85 1.34 4.79 16.18
N PHE A 86 0.60 4.89 15.07
CA PHE A 86 -0.56 4.04 14.80
C PHE A 86 -0.19 2.55 14.76
N ILE A 87 0.85 2.19 13.99
CA ILE A 87 1.28 0.79 13.84
C ILE A 87 1.85 0.27 15.17
N SER A 88 2.68 1.07 15.84
CA SER A 88 3.28 0.73 17.13
C SER A 88 2.21 0.48 18.19
N GLN A 89 1.23 1.39 18.34
CA GLN A 89 0.14 1.23 19.29
C GLN A 89 -0.74 0.04 18.94
N SER A 90 -1.06 -0.16 17.66
CA SER A 90 -1.87 -1.30 17.22
C SER A 90 -1.19 -2.64 17.52
N ASN A 91 0.14 -2.72 17.33
CA ASN A 91 0.94 -3.91 17.69
C ASN A 91 0.93 -4.16 19.20
N GLN A 92 1.04 -3.11 20.03
CA GLN A 92 0.94 -3.22 21.49
C GLN A 92 -0.45 -3.70 21.93
N ASP A 93 -1.50 -3.18 21.30
CA ASP A 93 -2.90 -3.52 21.55
C ASP A 93 -3.32 -4.88 20.96
N LYS A 94 -2.45 -5.51 20.17
CA LYS A 94 -2.75 -6.73 19.38
C LYS A 94 -3.94 -6.55 18.43
N LYS A 95 -4.07 -5.37 17.84
CA LYS A 95 -5.08 -5.07 16.82
C LYS A 95 -4.49 -5.30 15.42
N PRO A 96 -5.28 -5.82 14.47
CA PRO A 96 -4.84 -5.87 13.08
C PRO A 96 -4.61 -4.45 12.56
N VAL A 97 -3.74 -4.31 11.57
CA VAL A 97 -3.51 -3.05 10.87
C VAL A 97 -3.68 -3.29 9.38
N CYS A 98 -4.56 -2.49 8.77
CA CYS A 98 -4.72 -2.42 7.33
C CYS A 98 -4.11 -1.13 6.82
N MET A 99 -3.25 -1.25 5.81
CA MET A 99 -2.66 -0.13 5.11
C MET A 99 -3.27 -0.02 3.72
N GLU A 100 -3.84 1.14 3.41
CA GLU A 100 -4.37 1.49 2.10
C GLU A 100 -3.46 2.55 1.47
N ILE A 101 -2.91 2.24 0.30
CA ILE A 101 -2.10 3.17 -0.49
C ILE A 101 -2.83 3.51 -1.78
N GLY A 102 -2.87 4.79 -2.15
CA GLY A 102 -3.39 5.18 -3.46
C GLY A 102 -2.37 4.89 -4.56
N LEU A 103 -2.79 4.31 -5.69
CA LEU A 103 -1.90 3.92 -6.79
C LEU A 103 -1.57 5.10 -7.73
N LYS A 104 -2.28 6.22 -7.60
CA LYS A 104 -2.17 7.39 -8.49
C LYS A 104 -1.94 8.70 -7.75
N ASP A 105 -1.95 8.66 -6.42
CA ASP A 105 -1.78 9.82 -5.55
C ASP A 105 -0.92 9.44 -4.33
N SER A 106 -0.64 10.42 -3.48
CA SER A 106 0.13 10.20 -2.24
C SER A 106 -0.76 9.77 -1.07
N THR A 107 -1.98 9.26 -1.34
CA THR A 107 -2.90 8.87 -0.26
C THR A 107 -2.37 7.65 0.48
N LEU A 108 -2.39 7.75 1.81
CA LEU A 108 -2.04 6.69 2.75
C LEU A 108 -3.07 6.72 3.88
N ASN A 109 -3.81 5.63 4.05
CA ASN A 109 -4.74 5.46 5.15
C ASN A 109 -4.37 4.22 5.98
N LEU A 110 -4.52 4.32 7.29
CA LEU A 110 -4.36 3.22 8.23
C LEU A 110 -5.67 2.99 8.97
N SER A 111 -6.05 1.73 9.15
CA SER A 111 -7.20 1.32 9.94
C SER A 111 -6.89 0.07 10.74
N ASN A 112 -7.71 -0.21 11.75
CA ASN A 112 -7.69 -1.50 12.45
C ASN A 112 -8.69 -2.49 11.84
N ASP A 113 -8.85 -2.46 10.52
CA ASP A 113 -9.71 -3.41 9.82
C ASP A 113 -9.10 -4.82 9.90
N GLU A 114 -9.98 -5.81 10.09
CA GLU A 114 -9.60 -7.23 10.07
C GLU A 114 -9.00 -7.63 8.71
N ALA A 115 -8.17 -8.67 8.70
CA ALA A 115 -7.47 -9.11 7.49
C ALA A 115 -8.42 -9.42 6.31
N SER A 116 -9.64 -9.89 6.57
CA SER A 116 -10.66 -10.15 5.53
C SER A 116 -11.17 -8.88 4.83
N ALA A 117 -11.11 -7.73 5.50
CA ALA A 117 -11.49 -6.42 4.94
C ALA A 117 -10.30 -5.68 4.30
N CYS A 118 -9.09 -6.25 4.42
CA CYS A 118 -7.83 -5.64 4.00
C CYS A 118 -7.20 -6.32 2.76
N GLN A 119 -8.01 -6.91 1.87
CA GLN A 119 -7.55 -7.67 0.71
C GLN A 119 -8.02 -7.06 -0.61
#